data_AF-A0A3M1H0Z3-F1
#
_entry.id   AF-A0A3M1H0Z3-F1
#
_cell.length_a   1.000
_cell.length_b   1.000
_cell.length_c   1.000
_cell.angle_alpha   90.00
_cell.angle_beta   90.00
_cell.angle_gamma   90.00
#
_symmetry.space_group_name_H-M   'P 1'
#
loop_
_entity.id
_entity.type
_entity.pdbx_description
1 polymer ?
#
loop_
_entity_poly.entity_id
_entity_poly.type
_entity_poly.pdbx_seq_one_letter_code
_entity_poly.pdbx_strand_id
1 'polypeptide(L)'
;GLVTMARNLTADGIFARTALLEVDDTLQGIRTGLEILHGVFFHPNIVYLPVMPDMDERALQFVLDHAVENEMGVILFARHPVAGMGREKLVNVWIREQSPDWEVGLRLSNLDLNLLLGYQLVRNWQGQMTLITLVSDESEKQKGEAFLSTLIEYGRMPRSTRAVVEVARLDDYLPRAPQADLHIFGLQERVDMKFMERMVAATGASCIFVRSSGHESALA
;
A
#
# COMPACT_ATOMS: atom_id res chain seq x y z
N GLY A 1 -6.27 24.79 -10.19
CA GLY A 1 -7.55 24.16 -9.77
C GLY A 1 -7.64 22.74 -10.30
N LEU A 2 -8.63 21.95 -9.87
CA LEU A 2 -8.77 20.53 -10.21
C LEU A 2 -8.68 20.24 -11.72
N VAL A 3 -9.32 21.06 -12.55
CA VAL A 3 -9.29 20.95 -14.02
C VAL A 3 -7.86 21.07 -14.58
N THR A 4 -7.05 21.96 -14.03
CA THR A 4 -5.64 22.12 -14.43
C THR A 4 -4.83 20.88 -14.07
N MET A 5 -5.09 20.29 -12.90
CA MET A 5 -4.38 19.09 -12.44
C MET A 5 -4.65 17.89 -13.36
N ALA A 6 -5.92 17.66 -13.71
CA ALA A 6 -6.27 16.58 -14.64
C ALA A 6 -5.70 16.79 -16.05
N ARG A 7 -5.64 18.05 -16.52
CA ARG A 7 -4.98 18.36 -17.80
C ARG A 7 -3.49 18.05 -17.77
N ASN A 8 -2.79 18.37 -16.68
CA ASN A 8 -1.37 18.05 -16.54
C ASN A 8 -1.12 16.54 -16.54
N LEU A 9 -1.92 15.77 -15.78
CA LEU A 9 -1.84 14.31 -15.80
C LEU A 9 -2.04 13.76 -17.22
N THR A 10 -3.02 14.30 -17.95
CA THR A 10 -3.29 13.87 -19.34
C THR A 10 -2.13 14.22 -20.28
N ALA A 11 -1.48 15.37 -20.08
CA ALA A 11 -0.29 15.76 -20.84
C ALA A 11 0.89 14.81 -20.57
N ASP A 12 0.97 14.24 -19.37
CA ASP A 12 1.95 13.22 -18.97
C ASP A 12 1.53 11.79 -19.37
N GLY A 13 0.46 11.64 -20.17
CA GLY A 13 -0.03 10.34 -20.65
C GLY A 13 -0.87 9.56 -19.64
N ILE A 14 -1.24 10.18 -18.51
CA ILE A 14 -2.09 9.60 -17.47
C ILE A 14 -3.53 10.06 -17.71
N PHE A 15 -4.43 9.12 -18.01
CA PHE A 15 -5.84 9.44 -18.14
C PHE A 15 -6.41 9.99 -16.84
N ALA A 16 -7.06 11.16 -16.90
CA ALA A 16 -7.65 11.81 -15.74
C ALA A 16 -9.02 12.42 -16.07
N ARG A 17 -9.94 12.33 -15.11
CA ARG A 17 -11.26 13.00 -15.13
C ARG A 17 -11.50 13.67 -13.79
N THR A 18 -12.33 14.72 -13.79
CA THR A 18 -12.71 15.46 -12.58
C THR A 18 -14.21 15.57 -12.50
N ALA A 19 -14.76 15.39 -11.30
CA ALA A 19 -16.12 15.72 -10.95
C ALA A 19 -16.13 16.62 -9.72
N LEU A 20 -17.14 17.49 -9.60
CA LEU A 20 -17.36 18.33 -8.42
C LEU A 20 -18.72 17.95 -7.83
N LEU A 21 -18.74 17.66 -6.53
CA LEU A 21 -19.96 17.46 -5.76
C LEU A 21 -20.09 18.61 -4.77
N GLU A 22 -21.25 19.25 -4.75
CA GLU A 22 -21.63 20.18 -3.69
C GLU A 22 -22.37 19.40 -2.61
N VAL A 23 -21.82 19.40 -1.40
CA VAL A 23 -22.35 18.66 -0.26
C VAL A 23 -22.19 19.47 1.02
N ASP A 24 -23.14 19.31 1.93
CA ASP A 24 -23.07 19.91 3.26
C ASP A 24 -22.18 19.10 4.22
N ASP A 25 -22.04 17.79 3.96
CA ASP A 25 -21.21 16.87 4.73
C ASP A 25 -20.21 16.14 3.84
N THR A 26 -18.93 16.21 4.22
CA THR A 26 -17.84 15.64 3.43
C THR A 26 -17.88 14.12 3.36
N LEU A 27 -18.28 13.45 4.46
CA LEU A 27 -18.33 11.98 4.47
C LEU A 27 -19.46 11.46 3.59
N GLN A 28 -20.64 12.09 3.63
CA GLN A 28 -21.72 11.81 2.69
C GLN A 28 -21.29 12.06 1.25
N GLY A 29 -20.57 13.15 0.98
CA GLY A 29 -20.04 13.41 -0.37
C GLY A 29 -19.07 12.35 -0.87
N ILE A 30 -18.17 11.86 -0.01
CA ILE A 30 -17.27 10.76 -0.37
C ILE A 30 -18.07 9.50 -0.66
N ARG A 31 -19.00 9.12 0.21
CA ARG A 31 -19.86 7.95 0.01
C ARG A 31 -20.61 8.03 -1.32
N THR A 32 -21.32 9.12 -1.57
CA THR A 32 -22.06 9.33 -2.83
C THR A 32 -21.12 9.29 -4.04
N GLY A 33 -19.92 9.86 -3.93
CA GLY A 33 -18.91 9.78 -4.97
C GLY A 33 -18.49 8.35 -5.29
N LEU A 34 -18.20 7.53 -4.26
CA LEU A 34 -17.83 6.12 -4.43
C LEU A 34 -18.96 5.30 -5.06
N GLU A 35 -20.19 5.46 -4.58
CA GLU A 35 -21.38 4.75 -5.09
C GLU A 35 -21.67 5.10 -6.57
N ILE A 36 -21.55 6.39 -6.95
CA ILE A 36 -21.74 6.81 -8.35
C ILE A 36 -20.64 6.24 -9.24
N LEU A 37 -19.39 6.27 -8.78
CA LEU A 37 -18.24 5.84 -9.56
C LEU A 37 -18.17 4.32 -9.72
N HIS A 38 -18.80 3.55 -8.82
CA HIS A 38 -18.96 2.12 -9.00
C HIS A 38 -19.77 1.78 -10.27
N GLY A 39 -20.73 2.64 -10.66
CA GLY A 39 -21.61 2.41 -11.82
C GLY A 39 -21.05 2.83 -13.19
N VAL A 40 -19.85 3.41 -13.28
CA VAL A 40 -19.29 3.88 -14.56
C VAL A 40 -18.48 2.79 -15.27
N PHE A 41 -18.41 2.84 -16.61
CA PHE A 41 -17.73 1.81 -17.42
C PHE A 41 -16.25 1.60 -17.05
N PHE A 42 -15.54 2.68 -16.70
CA PHE A 42 -14.22 2.61 -16.07
C PHE A 42 -14.39 2.88 -14.58
N HIS A 43 -14.90 1.91 -13.84
CA HIS A 43 -15.08 2.04 -12.41
C HIS A 43 -13.70 2.16 -11.74
N PRO A 44 -13.50 3.11 -10.81
CA PRO A 44 -12.31 3.12 -9.98
C PRO A 44 -12.20 1.79 -9.23
N ASN A 45 -10.99 1.27 -9.13
CA ASN A 45 -10.68 0.06 -8.38
C ASN A 45 -9.81 0.35 -7.15
N ILE A 46 -9.34 1.60 -7.00
CA ILE A 46 -8.50 2.03 -5.89
C ILE A 46 -8.90 3.44 -5.46
N VAL A 47 -9.07 3.61 -4.16
CA VAL A 47 -9.24 4.88 -3.46
C VAL A 47 -7.88 5.31 -2.89
N TYR A 48 -7.38 6.48 -3.28
CA TYR A 48 -6.12 7.05 -2.80
C TYR A 48 -6.38 8.26 -1.92
N LEU A 49 -5.87 8.27 -0.68
CA LEU A 49 -5.94 9.41 0.22
C LEU A 49 -4.58 9.72 0.86
N PRO A 50 -4.13 10.99 0.81
CA PRO A 50 -3.04 11.44 1.68
C PRO A 50 -3.53 11.49 3.13
N VAL A 51 -2.72 10.98 4.06
CA VAL A 51 -2.96 11.05 5.50
C VAL A 51 -2.30 12.30 6.04
N MET A 52 -3.09 13.22 6.59
CA MET A 52 -2.61 14.42 7.27
C MET A 52 -2.65 14.21 8.79
N PRO A 53 -1.74 14.81 9.58
CA PRO A 53 -1.66 14.60 11.03
C PRO A 53 -2.93 14.94 11.82
N ASP A 54 -3.80 15.80 11.27
CA ASP A 54 -5.02 16.31 11.90
C ASP A 54 -6.30 15.62 11.39
N MET A 55 -6.18 14.58 10.56
CA MET A 55 -7.35 13.83 10.10
C MET A 55 -8.00 13.03 11.23
N ASP A 56 -9.34 13.00 11.25
CA ASP A 56 -10.10 12.13 12.15
C ASP A 56 -9.94 10.67 11.69
N GLU A 57 -9.43 9.82 12.59
CA GLU A 57 -9.32 8.37 12.37
C GLU A 57 -10.66 7.74 11.98
N ARG A 58 -11.78 8.23 12.53
CA ARG A 58 -13.13 7.76 12.19
C ARG A 58 -13.53 8.14 10.76
N ALA A 59 -13.06 9.28 10.26
CA ALA A 59 -13.29 9.66 8.87
C ALA A 59 -12.50 8.75 7.93
N LEU A 60 -11.25 8.43 8.25
CA LEU A 60 -10.46 7.46 7.48
C LEU A 60 -11.08 6.06 7.52
N GLN A 61 -11.56 5.62 8.69
CA GLN A 61 -12.28 4.36 8.81
C GLN A 61 -13.54 4.35 7.95
N PHE A 62 -14.33 5.44 7.97
CA PHE A 62 -15.50 5.57 7.13
C PHE A 62 -15.18 5.41 5.64
N VAL A 63 -14.10 6.04 5.16
CA VAL A 63 -13.65 5.89 3.77
C VAL A 63 -13.20 4.45 3.47
N LEU A 64 -12.48 3.82 4.40
CA LEU A 64 -12.03 2.44 4.27
C LEU A 64 -13.22 1.47 4.13
N ASP A 65 -14.21 1.60 5.02
CA ASP A 65 -15.39 0.73 5.03
C ASP A 65 -16.17 0.85 3.72
N HIS A 66 -16.44 2.08 3.27
CA HIS A 66 -17.19 2.31 2.03
C HIS A 66 -16.41 1.92 0.77
N ALA A 67 -15.08 2.06 0.76
CA ALA A 67 -14.27 1.57 -0.36
C ALA A 67 -14.35 0.04 -0.45
N VAL A 68 -14.25 -0.66 0.68
CA VAL A 68 -14.38 -2.13 0.74
C VAL A 68 -15.78 -2.59 0.31
N GLU A 69 -16.83 -1.90 0.76
CA GLU A 69 -18.22 -2.18 0.35
C GLU A 69 -18.44 -2.00 -1.16
N ASN A 70 -17.67 -1.13 -1.81
CA ASN A 70 -17.71 -0.89 -3.26
C ASN A 70 -16.60 -1.66 -4.01
N GLU A 71 -16.01 -2.69 -3.40
CA GLU A 71 -15.01 -3.55 -4.02
C GLU A 71 -13.76 -2.80 -4.54
N MET A 72 -13.38 -1.72 -3.85
CA MET A 72 -12.20 -0.91 -4.17
C MET A 72 -11.07 -1.16 -3.17
N GLY A 73 -9.84 -1.23 -3.69
CA GLY A 73 -8.64 -1.17 -2.88
C GLY A 73 -8.48 0.23 -2.27
N VAL A 74 -7.66 0.34 -1.22
CA VAL A 74 -7.37 1.61 -0.55
C VAL A 74 -5.87 1.80 -0.43
N ILE A 75 -5.39 3.01 -0.72
CA ILE A 75 -4.02 3.45 -0.48
C ILE A 75 -4.07 4.70 0.39
N LEU A 76 -3.57 4.58 1.62
CA LEU A 76 -3.35 5.71 2.52
C LEU A 76 -1.88 6.11 2.48
N PHE A 77 -1.60 7.36 2.12
CA PHE A 77 -0.23 7.87 1.97
C PHE A 77 0.16 8.80 3.12
N ALA A 78 1.04 8.33 3.99
CA ALA A 78 1.61 9.13 5.07
C ALA A 78 3.01 9.63 4.67
N ARG A 79 3.08 10.90 4.28
CA ARG A 79 4.32 11.53 3.80
C ARG A 79 5.23 11.91 4.97
N HIS A 80 6.50 11.52 4.91
CA HIS A 80 7.50 12.04 5.85
C HIS A 80 7.78 13.53 5.56
N PRO A 81 7.69 14.43 6.56
CA PRO A 81 7.66 15.87 6.35
C PRO A 81 8.97 16.43 5.78
N VAL A 82 10.11 15.80 6.09
CA VAL A 82 11.44 16.25 5.64
C VAL A 82 11.94 15.44 4.45
N ALA A 83 11.80 14.11 4.53
CA ALA A 83 12.36 13.21 3.52
C ALA A 83 11.52 13.16 2.24
N GLY A 84 10.21 13.45 2.32
CA GLY A 84 9.31 13.30 1.18
C GLY A 84 9.41 11.89 0.60
N MET A 85 9.67 11.79 -0.71
CA MET A 85 9.84 10.51 -1.41
C MET A 85 11.32 10.07 -1.52
N GLY A 86 12.21 10.66 -0.70
CA GLY A 86 13.64 10.35 -0.71
C GLY A 86 14.27 10.57 -2.09
N ARG A 87 15.02 9.57 -2.57
CA ARG A 87 15.64 9.55 -3.90
C ARG A 87 14.81 8.81 -4.94
N GLU A 88 13.63 8.30 -4.58
CA GLU A 88 12.79 7.51 -5.47
C GLU A 88 13.57 6.33 -6.07
N LYS A 89 14.23 5.53 -5.23
CA LYS A 89 15.04 4.37 -5.65
C LYS A 89 14.77 3.12 -4.86
N LEU A 90 14.50 3.22 -3.57
CA LEU A 90 14.43 2.07 -2.67
C LEU A 90 13.02 1.93 -2.13
N VAL A 91 12.38 0.78 -2.37
CA VAL A 91 11.04 0.47 -1.88
C VAL A 91 11.11 -0.78 -1.02
N ASN A 92 10.63 -0.68 0.22
CA ASN A 92 10.42 -1.84 1.07
C ASN A 92 8.93 -2.22 1.07
N VAL A 93 8.64 -3.50 0.88
CA VAL A 93 7.28 -4.05 0.98
C VAL A 93 7.24 -5.01 2.16
N TRP A 94 6.44 -4.65 3.16
CA TRP A 94 6.28 -5.43 4.38
C TRP A 94 5.16 -6.43 4.23
N ILE A 95 5.50 -7.70 4.43
CA ILE A 95 4.59 -8.83 4.29
C ILE A 95 4.37 -9.43 5.68
N ARG A 96 3.09 -9.59 6.05
CA ARG A 96 2.74 -10.22 7.33
C ARG A 96 3.17 -11.69 7.33
N GLU A 97 3.57 -12.17 8.50
CA GLU A 97 3.82 -13.59 8.73
C GLU A 97 2.63 -14.44 8.25
N GLN A 98 2.91 -15.52 7.50
CA GLN A 98 1.91 -16.46 6.98
C GLN A 98 2.00 -17.83 7.67
N SER A 99 2.68 -17.89 8.81
CA SER A 99 2.83 -19.11 9.62
C SER A 99 1.46 -19.65 10.08
N PRO A 100 1.31 -20.97 10.20
CA PRO A 100 2.31 -22.00 9.91
C PRO A 100 2.30 -22.49 8.45
N ASP A 101 1.32 -22.08 7.65
CA ASP A 101 0.99 -22.71 6.37
C ASP A 101 1.85 -22.20 5.20
N TRP A 102 2.21 -20.91 5.19
CA TRP A 102 3.06 -20.28 4.16
C TRP A 102 2.62 -20.56 2.71
N GLU A 103 1.31 -20.65 2.48
CA GLU A 103 0.79 -20.98 1.17
C GLU A 103 0.92 -19.80 0.18
N VAL A 104 1.52 -20.09 -0.98
CA VAL A 104 1.49 -19.19 -2.14
C VAL A 104 0.30 -19.57 -3.00
N GLY A 105 -0.81 -18.86 -2.84
CA GLY A 105 -2.03 -19.03 -3.64
C GLY A 105 -2.27 -17.88 -4.62
N LEU A 106 -3.15 -18.08 -5.59
CA LEU A 106 -3.58 -17.05 -6.56
C LEU A 106 -4.22 -15.81 -5.91
N ARG A 107 -4.71 -15.95 -4.67
CA ARG A 107 -5.22 -14.86 -3.83
C ARG A 107 -4.39 -14.82 -2.57
N LEU A 108 -3.57 -13.78 -2.42
CA LEU A 108 -2.79 -13.56 -1.23
C LEU A 108 -3.56 -12.55 -0.39
N SER A 109 -4.21 -12.99 0.69
CA SER A 109 -5.11 -12.13 1.46
C SER A 109 -4.46 -10.78 1.84
N ASN A 110 -4.90 -9.71 1.16
CA ASN A 110 -4.40 -8.35 1.32
C ASN A 110 -2.93 -8.08 0.90
N LEU A 111 -2.31 -8.93 0.08
CA LEU A 111 -0.91 -8.78 -0.36
C LEU A 111 -0.80 -8.43 -1.85
N ASP A 112 -1.79 -8.78 -2.67
CA ASP A 112 -1.74 -8.57 -4.12
C ASP A 112 -1.50 -7.09 -4.50
N LEU A 113 -2.29 -6.16 -3.96
CA LEU A 113 -2.11 -4.75 -4.26
C LEU A 113 -0.79 -4.19 -3.71
N ASN A 114 -0.30 -4.70 -2.58
CA ASN A 114 1.00 -4.31 -2.02
C ASN A 114 2.15 -4.64 -2.99
N LEU A 115 2.14 -5.86 -3.52
CA LEU A 115 3.15 -6.35 -4.46
C LEU A 115 3.08 -5.61 -5.80
N LEU A 116 1.88 -5.45 -6.36
CA LEU A 116 1.66 -4.74 -7.63
C LEU A 116 2.12 -3.28 -7.54
N LEU A 117 1.81 -2.62 -6.42
CA LEU A 117 2.22 -1.23 -6.19
C LEU A 117 3.73 -1.10 -6.03
N GLY A 118 4.36 -1.99 -5.25
CA GLY A 118 5.82 -2.04 -5.11
C GLY A 118 6.52 -2.26 -6.45
N TYR A 119 6.02 -3.22 -7.25
CA TYR A 119 6.51 -3.50 -8.59
C TYR A 119 6.40 -2.29 -9.52
N GLN A 120 5.22 -1.67 -9.59
CA GLN A 120 4.97 -0.54 -10.50
C GLN A 120 5.80 0.68 -10.13
N LEU A 121 5.97 0.97 -8.83
CA LEU A 121 6.82 2.06 -8.35
C LEU A 121 8.28 1.81 -8.73
N VAL A 122 8.81 0.62 -8.43
CA VAL A 122 10.21 0.28 -8.74
C VAL A 122 10.49 0.31 -10.23
N ARG A 123 9.53 -0.10 -11.07
CA ARG A 123 9.63 -0.01 -12.53
C ARG A 123 9.70 1.46 -12.99
N ASN A 124 8.84 2.33 -12.46
CA ASN A 124 8.82 3.75 -12.81
C ASN A 124 10.08 4.48 -12.33
N TRP A 125 10.54 4.12 -11.13
CA TRP A 125 11.70 4.71 -10.46
C TRP A 125 13.05 4.18 -10.95
N GLN A 126 13.05 3.07 -11.71
CA GLN A 126 14.25 2.29 -12.00
C GLN A 126 15.02 2.01 -10.69
N GLY A 127 14.27 1.50 -9.71
CA GLY A 127 14.70 1.32 -8.33
C GLY A 127 14.99 -0.14 -7.98
N GLN A 128 14.99 -0.41 -6.68
CA GLN A 128 15.12 -1.75 -6.10
C GLN A 128 14.01 -1.97 -5.07
N MET A 129 13.49 -3.19 -5.06
CA MET A 129 12.48 -3.63 -4.11
C MET A 129 13.11 -4.57 -3.07
N THR A 130 12.72 -4.43 -1.80
CA THR A 130 13.00 -5.43 -0.76
C THR A 130 11.69 -5.91 -0.16
N LEU A 131 11.42 -7.21 -0.23
CA LEU A 131 10.33 -7.85 0.50
C LEU A 131 10.83 -8.19 1.90
N ILE A 132 10.08 -7.80 2.93
CA ILE A 132 10.45 -7.99 4.33
C ILE A 132 9.32 -8.71 5.06
N THR A 133 9.64 -9.84 5.70
CA THR A 133 8.73 -10.55 6.61
C THR A 133 9.39 -10.68 7.97
N LEU A 134 8.62 -10.45 9.03
CA LEU A 134 9.05 -10.74 10.39
C LEU A 134 8.33 -11.98 10.88
N VAL A 135 9.07 -12.91 11.47
CA VAL A 135 8.53 -14.15 12.05
C VAL A 135 8.69 -14.13 13.57
N SER A 136 7.78 -14.81 14.24
CA SER A 136 7.77 -14.89 15.71
C SER A 136 8.66 -16.02 16.26
N ASP A 137 8.94 -17.05 15.46
CA ASP A 137 9.72 -18.23 15.83
C ASP A 137 10.86 -18.48 14.82
N GLU A 138 12.03 -18.88 15.32
CA GLU A 138 13.20 -19.21 14.49
C GLU A 138 12.91 -20.38 13.53
N SER A 139 12.06 -21.32 13.93
CA SER A 139 11.65 -22.46 13.10
C SER A 139 10.86 -22.06 11.85
N GLU A 140 10.26 -20.88 11.83
CA GLU A 140 9.49 -20.37 10.69
C GLU A 140 10.35 -19.56 9.71
N LYS A 141 11.58 -19.17 10.10
CA LYS A 141 12.47 -18.34 9.28
C LYS A 141 12.73 -18.93 7.90
N GLN A 142 13.13 -20.21 7.84
CA GLN A 142 13.44 -20.87 6.57
C GLN A 142 12.20 -20.99 5.66
N LYS A 143 11.02 -21.22 6.23
CA LYS A 143 9.76 -21.27 5.47
C LYS A 143 9.41 -19.89 4.91
N GLY A 144 9.58 -18.84 5.71
CA GLY A 144 9.41 -17.45 5.26
C GLY A 144 10.36 -17.08 4.11
N GLU A 145 11.62 -17.51 4.17
CA GLU A 145 12.60 -17.25 3.11
C GLU A 145 12.20 -17.95 1.80
N ALA A 146 11.74 -19.21 1.90
CA ALA A 146 11.23 -19.97 0.76
C ALA A 146 9.96 -19.34 0.18
N PHE A 147 9.05 -18.86 1.03
CA PHE A 147 7.84 -18.16 0.64
C PHE A 147 8.15 -16.88 -0.14
N LEU A 148 9.02 -16.00 0.39
CA LEU A 148 9.41 -14.77 -0.31
C LEU A 148 10.12 -15.06 -1.64
N SER A 149 10.97 -16.10 -1.67
CA SER A 149 11.64 -16.52 -2.91
C SER A 149 10.62 -16.97 -3.97
N THR A 150 9.61 -17.74 -3.56
CA THR A 150 8.53 -18.19 -4.44
C THR A 150 7.70 -17.02 -4.96
N LEU A 151 7.39 -16.02 -4.11
CA LEU A 151 6.70 -14.80 -4.54
C LEU A 151 7.50 -14.01 -5.58
N ILE A 152 8.82 -13.90 -5.40
CA ILE A 152 9.70 -13.22 -6.36
C ILE A 152 9.69 -13.94 -7.69
N GLU A 153 9.79 -15.27 -7.68
CA GLU A 153 9.82 -16.10 -8.89
C GLU A 153 8.48 -16.09 -9.63
N TYR A 154 7.38 -16.43 -8.94
CA TYR A 154 6.06 -16.55 -9.54
C TYR A 154 5.48 -15.21 -9.93
N GLY A 155 5.69 -14.17 -9.12
CA GLY A 155 5.30 -12.79 -9.43
C GLY A 155 6.18 -12.14 -10.51
N ARG A 156 7.19 -12.85 -11.05
CA ARG A 156 8.15 -12.34 -12.04
C ARG A 156 8.74 -10.99 -11.65
N MET A 157 9.02 -10.83 -10.36
CA MET A 157 9.56 -9.59 -9.82
C MET A 157 10.95 -9.33 -10.42
N PRO A 158 11.42 -8.07 -10.46
CA PRO A 158 12.76 -7.76 -10.97
C PRO A 158 13.82 -8.62 -10.26
N ARG A 159 14.83 -9.11 -10.99
CA ARG A 159 15.89 -9.96 -10.42
C ARG A 159 16.69 -9.30 -9.30
N SER A 160 16.66 -7.97 -9.21
CA SER A 160 17.26 -7.19 -8.14
C SER A 160 16.42 -7.15 -6.87
N THR A 161 15.24 -7.77 -6.85
CA THR A 161 14.38 -7.84 -5.67
C THR A 161 15.06 -8.66 -4.58
N ARG A 162 15.12 -8.11 -3.37
CA ARG A 162 15.70 -8.78 -2.20
C ARG A 162 14.59 -9.37 -1.33
N ALA A 163 14.87 -10.50 -0.69
CA ALA A 163 14.04 -11.06 0.36
C ALA A 163 14.77 -10.93 1.70
N VAL A 164 14.06 -10.51 2.74
CA VAL A 164 14.57 -10.39 4.12
C VAL A 164 13.56 -11.02 5.05
N VAL A 165 14.01 -12.00 5.85
CA VAL A 165 13.21 -12.64 6.89
C VAL A 165 13.96 -12.60 8.20
N GLU A 166 13.32 -12.05 9.22
CA GLU A 166 13.96 -11.84 10.52
C GLU A 166 13.06 -12.26 11.67
N VAL A 167 13.67 -12.84 12.70
CA VAL A 167 12.97 -13.29 13.90
C VAL A 167 12.97 -12.14 14.89
N ALA A 168 11.92 -11.32 14.84
CA ALA A 168 11.85 -10.10 15.62
C ALA A 168 10.42 -9.58 15.73
N ARG A 169 10.19 -8.76 16.76
CA ARG A 169 9.00 -7.90 16.81
C ARG A 169 9.20 -6.69 15.88
N LEU A 170 8.11 -6.21 15.31
CA LEU A 170 8.13 -5.09 14.36
C LEU A 170 8.84 -3.85 14.92
N ASP A 171 8.45 -3.40 16.12
CA ASP A 171 9.01 -2.18 16.71
C ASP A 171 10.53 -2.31 17.00
N ASP A 172 11.02 -3.53 17.29
CA ASP A 172 12.44 -3.79 17.58
C ASP A 172 13.30 -3.91 16.30
N TYR A 173 12.67 -4.22 15.17
CA TYR A 173 13.33 -4.40 13.89
C TYR A 173 13.34 -3.15 13.03
N LEU A 174 12.28 -2.32 13.07
CA LEU A 174 12.13 -1.12 12.24
C LEU A 174 13.38 -0.23 12.18
N PRO A 175 14.08 0.09 13.30
CA PRO A 175 15.29 0.93 13.25
C PRO A 175 16.48 0.31 12.51
N ARG A 176 16.47 -1.02 12.31
CA ARG A 176 17.52 -1.80 11.65
C ARG A 176 17.09 -2.36 10.30
N ALA A 177 15.83 -2.12 9.90
CA ALA A 177 15.33 -2.54 8.59
C ALA A 177 16.18 -1.90 7.48
N PRO A 178 16.29 -2.55 6.31
CA PRO A 178 16.94 -1.95 5.15
C PRO A 178 16.39 -0.54 4.90
N GLN A 179 17.27 0.44 4.66
CA GLN A 179 16.82 1.79 4.33
C GLN A 179 16.00 1.78 3.04
N ALA A 180 14.92 2.54 3.01
CA ALA A 180 14.10 2.74 1.83
C ALA A 180 13.63 4.20 1.73
N ASP A 181 13.34 4.63 0.51
CA ASP A 181 12.71 5.92 0.23
C ASP A 181 11.19 5.87 0.50
N LEU A 182 10.60 4.66 0.39
CA LEU A 182 9.21 4.39 0.65
C LEU A 182 9.02 3.00 1.28
N HIS A 183 8.18 2.92 2.31
CA HIS A 183 7.73 1.65 2.88
C HIS A 183 6.25 1.40 2.56
N ILE A 184 5.94 0.19 2.13
CA ILE A 184 4.59 -0.29 1.82
C ILE A 184 4.17 -1.29 2.89
N PHE A 185 3.08 -1.01 3.58
CA PHE A 185 2.51 -1.87 4.61
C PHE A 185 1.09 -2.28 4.26
N GLY A 186 0.68 -3.49 4.68
CA GLY A 186 -0.72 -3.88 4.64
C GLY A 186 -1.55 -3.10 5.67
N LEU A 187 -2.63 -2.47 5.21
CA LEU A 187 -3.64 -1.83 6.06
C LEU A 187 -4.52 -2.88 6.73
N GLN A 188 -4.84 -2.68 8.01
CA GLN A 188 -5.74 -3.56 8.77
C GLN A 188 -7.22 -3.26 8.49
N GLU A 189 -8.14 -4.02 9.09
CA GLU A 189 -9.58 -3.71 9.05
C GLU A 189 -9.94 -2.44 9.80
N ARG A 190 -9.20 -2.16 10.87
CA ARG A 190 -9.32 -0.90 11.60
C ARG A 190 -8.14 -0.01 11.28
N VAL A 191 -8.42 1.22 10.93
CA VAL A 191 -7.43 2.28 10.80
C VAL A 191 -6.87 2.56 12.19
N ASP A 192 -5.54 2.64 12.29
CA ASP A 192 -4.82 3.04 13.51
C ASP A 192 -3.85 4.16 13.12
N MET A 193 -4.25 5.40 13.40
CA MET A 193 -3.45 6.59 13.09
C MET A 193 -2.12 6.56 13.84
N LYS A 194 -2.11 6.09 15.09
CA LYS A 194 -0.90 6.00 15.90
C LYS A 194 0.07 4.97 15.33
N PHE A 195 -0.43 3.87 14.77
CA PHE A 195 0.39 2.92 14.03
C PHE A 195 1.04 3.58 12.81
N MET A 196 0.26 4.28 11.99
CA MET A 196 0.77 4.91 10.77
C MET A 196 1.83 5.97 11.07
N GLU A 197 1.57 6.85 12.03
CA GLU A 197 2.52 7.85 12.53
C GLU A 197 3.80 7.20 13.06
N ARG A 198 3.66 6.11 13.83
CA ARG A 198 4.80 5.36 14.37
C ARG A 198 5.65 4.74 13.26
N MET A 199 5.05 4.21 12.19
CA MET A 199 5.81 3.65 11.06
C MET A 199 6.61 4.74 10.33
N VAL A 200 6.01 5.90 10.07
CA VAL A 200 6.71 7.03 9.46
C VAL A 200 7.88 7.49 10.33
N ALA A 201 7.65 7.62 11.65
CA ALA A 201 8.69 8.03 12.58
C ALA A 201 9.82 7.01 12.73
N ALA A 202 9.50 5.72 12.84
CA ALA A 202 10.48 4.66 13.07
C ALA A 202 11.30 4.32 11.83
N THR A 203 10.73 4.44 10.63
CA THR A 203 11.44 4.25 9.36
C THR A 203 12.22 5.48 8.92
N GLY A 204 11.81 6.68 9.35
CA GLY A 204 12.39 7.94 8.88
C GLY A 204 12.08 8.24 7.40
N ALA A 205 11.09 7.56 6.82
CA ALA A 205 10.73 7.64 5.41
C ALA A 205 9.20 7.69 5.23
N SER A 206 8.75 8.03 4.02
CA SER A 206 7.31 8.00 3.73
C SER A 206 6.78 6.57 3.77
N CYS A 207 5.52 6.43 4.18
CA CYS A 207 4.84 5.16 4.28
C CYS A 207 3.53 5.19 3.48
N ILE A 208 3.21 4.08 2.82
CA ILE A 208 1.88 3.82 2.29
C ILE A 208 1.27 2.60 2.97
N PHE A 209 -0.02 2.68 3.24
CA PHE A 209 -0.79 1.60 3.85
C PHE A 209 -1.87 1.17 2.87
N VAL A 210 -1.86 -0.11 2.52
CA VAL A 210 -2.61 -0.62 1.37
C VAL A 210 -3.58 -1.70 1.81
N ARG A 211 -4.83 -1.57 1.36
CA ARG A 211 -5.83 -2.62 1.42
C ARG A 211 -6.21 -3.04 0.00
N SER A 212 -6.16 -4.33 -0.29
CA SER A 212 -6.62 -4.91 -1.57
C SER A 212 -8.15 -4.96 -1.59
N SER A 213 -8.77 -4.78 -2.76
CA SER A 213 -10.22 -5.03 -2.96
C SER A 213 -10.58 -6.51 -2.85
N GLY A 214 -9.62 -7.41 -3.11
CA GLY A 214 -9.84 -8.85 -3.22
C GLY A 214 -10.07 -9.33 -4.65
N HIS A 215 -10.04 -8.42 -5.62
CA HIS A 215 -10.07 -8.71 -7.06
C HIS A 215 -8.68 -8.67 -7.70
N GLU A 216 -7.69 -8.12 -7.01
CA GLU A 216 -6.31 -8.11 -7.47
C GLU A 216 -5.71 -9.51 -7.41
N SER A 217 -4.81 -9.81 -8.34
CA SER A 217 -3.96 -10.98 -8.28
C SER A 217 -2.58 -10.61 -8.81
N ALA A 218 -1.59 -10.60 -7.93
CA ALA A 218 -0.19 -10.31 -8.26
C ALA A 218 0.50 -11.49 -8.94
N LEU A 219 -0.10 -12.69 -8.88
CA LEU A 219 0.46 -13.94 -9.40
C LEU A 219 -0.29 -14.47 -10.64
N ALA A 220 -1.30 -13.75 -11.13
CA ALA A 220 -2.10 -14.12 -12.31
C ALA A 220 -1.40 -13.83 -13.65
#